data_AF-A0A9X0YU30-F1
#
_entry.id   AF-A0A9X0YU30-F1
#
_cell.length_a   1.000
_cell.length_b   1.000
_cell.length_c   1.000
_cell.angle_alpha   90.00
_cell.angle_beta   90.00
_cell.angle_gamma   90.00
#
_symmetry.space_group_name_H-M   'P 1'
#
loop_
_entity.id
_entity.type
_entity.pdbx_description
1 polymer ?
#
loop_
_entity_poly.entity_id
_entity_poly.type
_entity_poly.pdbx_seq_one_letter_code
_entity_poly.pdbx_strand_id
1 'polypeptide(L)'
;MRKQFIFGLFILVLFLSGCSQGAVSAVEDVYRASLDGDREKVAQLFSQFDGYDSYYLDEVMDDISWSVLDIGGIENMNLKEVKRKELKPEAIEELDDMYGENWELVATQLDEDDFFFWVLKKVSGSYFIVDAEDFDLEDLEEMLK
;
A
#
# COMPACT_ATOMS: atom_id res chain seq x y z
N MET A 1 -11.45 -9.71 59.84
CA MET A 1 -12.01 -10.62 58.82
C MET A 1 -11.74 -10.01 57.45
N ARG A 2 -10.93 -10.71 56.64
CA ARG A 2 -10.56 -10.37 55.26
C ARG A 2 -11.78 -10.43 54.35
N LYS A 3 -11.95 -9.48 53.43
CA LYS A 3 -12.39 -9.73 52.05
C LYS A 3 -11.71 -8.74 51.13
N GLN A 4 -10.79 -9.26 50.33
CA GLN A 4 -10.11 -8.56 49.25
C GLN A 4 -11.10 -8.42 48.08
N PHE A 5 -11.19 -7.23 47.49
CA PHE A 5 -11.73 -7.06 46.13
C PHE A 5 -10.62 -6.42 45.30
N ILE A 6 -9.81 -7.29 44.70
CA ILE A 6 -8.95 -6.99 43.56
C ILE A 6 -9.81 -7.29 42.34
N PHE A 7 -10.25 -6.26 41.63
CA PHE A 7 -10.94 -6.34 40.34
C PHE A 7 -10.82 -4.93 39.76
N GLY A 8 -10.30 -4.68 38.56
CA GLY A 8 -9.65 -5.51 37.57
C GLY A 8 -8.99 -4.49 36.64
N LEU A 9 -7.68 -4.60 36.50
CA LEU A 9 -6.85 -3.77 35.65
C LEU A 9 -7.22 -4.08 34.18
N PHE A 10 -8.28 -3.46 33.65
CA PHE A 10 -8.53 -3.41 32.21
C PHE A 10 -7.65 -2.33 31.58
N ILE A 11 -6.33 -2.49 31.74
CA ILE A 11 -5.37 -1.86 30.87
C ILE A 11 -5.42 -2.68 29.58
N LEU A 12 -6.34 -2.29 28.70
CA LEU A 12 -6.33 -2.66 27.30
C LEU A 12 -5.16 -1.89 26.65
N VAL A 13 -3.91 -2.24 26.99
CA VAL A 13 -2.81 -1.92 26.09
C VAL A 13 -3.02 -2.83 24.90
N LEU A 14 -3.76 -2.33 23.92
CA LEU A 14 -3.61 -2.73 22.54
C LEU A 14 -2.16 -2.41 22.19
N PHE A 15 -1.27 -3.34 22.53
CA PHE A 15 -0.01 -3.51 21.83
C PHE A 15 -0.43 -3.92 20.42
N LEU A 16 -0.79 -2.91 19.61
CA LEU A 16 -0.64 -2.94 18.17
C LEU A 16 0.84 -3.21 17.98
N SER A 17 1.13 -4.50 17.95
CA SER A 17 2.41 -5.05 17.57
C SER A 17 2.51 -4.64 16.12
N GLY A 18 3.07 -3.47 15.87
CA GLY A 18 3.54 -3.07 14.56
C GLY A 18 4.64 -4.04 14.17
N CYS A 19 4.25 -5.25 13.76
CA CYS A 19 5.03 -5.97 12.77
C CYS A 19 5.23 -4.94 11.66
N SER A 20 6.47 -4.51 11.41
CA SER A 20 6.71 -3.62 10.30
C SER A 20 6.30 -4.39 9.05
N GLN A 21 5.12 -4.07 8.54
CA GLN A 21 4.56 -4.65 7.36
C GLN A 21 5.48 -4.29 6.18
N GLY A 22 5.75 -5.22 5.28
CA GLY A 22 6.52 -4.91 4.06
C GLY A 22 5.69 -4.05 3.10
N ALA A 23 6.33 -3.43 2.11
CA ALA A 23 5.64 -2.59 1.12
C ALA A 23 4.48 -3.33 0.42
N VAL A 24 4.70 -4.57 -0.03
CA VAL A 24 3.66 -5.42 -0.63
C VAL A 24 2.45 -5.59 0.27
N SER A 25 2.68 -5.80 1.56
CA SER A 25 1.59 -6.05 2.49
C SER A 25 0.85 -4.76 2.88
N ALA A 26 1.49 -3.59 2.78
CA ALA A 26 0.81 -2.30 2.88
C ALA A 26 -0.11 -2.05 1.66
N VAL A 27 0.29 -2.48 0.47
CA VAL A 27 -0.58 -2.45 -0.73
C VAL A 27 -1.73 -3.44 -0.59
N GLU A 28 -1.47 -4.66 -0.11
CA GLU A 28 -2.55 -5.63 0.18
C GLU A 28 -3.57 -5.06 1.18
N ASP A 29 -3.10 -4.35 2.21
CA ASP A 29 -3.97 -3.65 3.18
C ASP A 29 -4.85 -2.60 2.51
N VAL A 30 -4.37 -1.87 1.50
CA VAL A 30 -5.18 -0.91 0.73
C VAL A 30 -6.34 -1.64 0.04
N TYR A 31 -6.06 -2.73 -0.66
CA TYR A 31 -7.08 -3.52 -1.35
C TYR A 31 -8.11 -4.11 -0.38
N ARG A 32 -7.65 -4.69 0.75
CA ARG A 32 -8.56 -5.23 1.78
C ARG A 32 -9.41 -4.16 2.43
N ALA A 33 -8.79 -3.06 2.85
CA ALA A 33 -9.50 -1.98 3.52
C ALA A 33 -10.54 -1.32 2.60
N SER A 34 -10.23 -1.19 1.29
CA SER A 34 -11.18 -0.67 0.30
C SER A 34 -12.39 -1.59 0.17
N LEU A 35 -12.18 -2.90 0.00
CA LEU A 35 -13.25 -3.91 -0.07
C LEU A 35 -14.12 -3.96 1.20
N ASP A 36 -13.51 -3.84 2.36
CA ASP A 36 -14.20 -3.88 3.66
C ASP A 36 -14.88 -2.54 4.01
N GLY A 37 -14.67 -1.49 3.20
CA GLY A 37 -15.16 -0.14 3.47
C GLY A 37 -14.47 0.53 4.67
N ASP A 38 -13.27 0.09 5.04
CA ASP A 38 -12.46 0.65 6.13
C ASP A 38 -11.77 1.95 5.70
N ARG A 39 -12.57 3.02 5.68
CA ARG A 39 -12.12 4.37 5.32
C ARG A 39 -10.98 4.88 6.18
N GLU A 40 -10.95 4.54 7.46
CA GLU A 40 -9.92 5.03 8.38
C GLU A 40 -8.56 4.46 7.98
N LYS A 41 -8.51 3.16 7.69
CA LYS A 41 -7.29 2.49 7.24
C LYS A 41 -6.82 2.98 5.87
N VAL A 42 -7.72 3.17 4.90
CA VAL A 42 -7.34 3.73 3.58
C VAL A 42 -6.84 5.16 3.73
N ALA A 43 -7.55 6.03 4.47
CA ALA A 43 -7.09 7.39 4.74
C ALA A 43 -5.72 7.43 5.42
N GLN A 44 -5.46 6.50 6.34
CA GLN A 44 -4.15 6.37 6.99
C GLN A 44 -3.05 6.03 5.97
N LEU A 45 -3.28 5.03 5.12
CA LEU A 45 -2.30 4.56 4.13
C LEU A 45 -1.98 5.62 3.07
N PHE A 46 -2.96 6.44 2.69
CA PHE A 46 -2.82 7.55 1.73
C PHE A 46 -2.45 8.89 2.37
N SER A 47 -2.25 8.96 3.69
CA SER A 47 -1.97 10.23 4.38
C SER A 47 -0.66 10.92 3.96
N GLN A 48 0.19 10.24 3.19
CA GLN A 48 1.43 10.77 2.62
C GLN A 48 1.36 10.92 1.08
N PHE A 49 0.20 10.63 0.48
CA PHE A 49 -0.02 10.73 -0.96
C PHE A 49 0.01 12.20 -1.40
N ASP A 50 0.76 12.50 -2.46
CA ASP A 50 0.80 13.88 -2.96
C ASP A 50 -0.55 14.27 -3.54
N GLY A 51 -1.10 15.39 -3.09
CA GLY A 51 -2.46 15.78 -3.44
C GLY A 51 -3.58 14.98 -2.76
N TYR A 52 -3.29 14.24 -1.66
CA TYR A 52 -4.33 13.58 -0.86
C TYR A 52 -5.47 14.55 -0.51
N ASP A 53 -6.67 14.24 -0.98
CA ASP A 53 -7.91 14.91 -0.60
C ASP A 53 -8.95 13.88 -0.18
N SER A 54 -9.27 13.90 1.11
CA SER A 54 -10.27 13.04 1.73
C SER A 54 -11.65 13.10 1.08
N TYR A 55 -11.93 14.16 0.30
CA TYR A 55 -13.15 14.28 -0.49
C TYR A 55 -13.30 13.17 -1.54
N TYR A 56 -12.20 12.75 -2.18
CA TYR A 56 -12.20 11.70 -3.22
C TYR A 56 -11.93 10.30 -2.66
N LEU A 57 -11.80 10.16 -1.34
CA LEU A 57 -11.46 8.88 -0.72
C LEU A 57 -12.46 7.77 -1.08
N ASP A 58 -13.76 8.09 -1.18
CA ASP A 58 -14.78 7.10 -1.55
C ASP A 58 -14.63 6.64 -3.00
N GLU A 59 -14.35 7.56 -3.92
CA GLU A 59 -14.13 7.24 -5.32
C GLU A 59 -12.88 6.36 -5.50
N VAL A 60 -11.78 6.71 -4.82
CA VAL A 60 -10.56 5.89 -4.80
C VAL A 60 -10.83 4.50 -4.23
N MET A 61 -11.57 4.39 -3.13
CA MET A 61 -11.92 3.10 -2.54
C MET A 61 -12.82 2.28 -3.44
N ASP A 62 -13.77 2.91 -4.12
CA ASP A 62 -14.65 2.24 -5.08
C ASP A 62 -13.82 1.71 -6.25
N ASP A 63 -12.95 2.52 -6.86
CA ASP A 63 -12.10 2.13 -7.99
C ASP A 63 -11.18 0.95 -7.62
N ILE A 64 -10.51 1.04 -6.47
CA ILE A 64 -9.67 -0.06 -5.96
C ILE A 64 -10.51 -1.33 -5.74
N SER A 65 -11.71 -1.20 -5.18
CA SER A 65 -12.60 -2.34 -4.97
C SER A 65 -13.05 -2.96 -6.29
N TRP A 66 -13.34 -2.14 -7.30
CA TRP A 66 -13.69 -2.60 -8.64
C TRP A 66 -12.54 -3.40 -9.27
N SER A 67 -11.29 -2.93 -9.18
CA SER A 67 -10.13 -3.68 -9.70
C SER A 67 -10.01 -5.06 -9.05
N VAL A 68 -10.23 -5.17 -7.74
CA VAL A 68 -10.17 -6.47 -7.06
C VAL A 68 -11.29 -7.41 -7.52
N LEU A 69 -12.50 -6.86 -7.71
CA LEU A 69 -13.65 -7.63 -8.19
C LEU A 69 -13.48 -8.09 -9.64
N ASP A 70 -12.87 -7.26 -10.49
CA ASP A 70 -12.63 -7.55 -11.90
C ASP A 70 -11.64 -8.71 -12.09
N ILE A 71 -10.56 -8.73 -11.28
CA ILE A 71 -9.58 -9.82 -11.22
C ILE A 71 -10.15 -11.09 -10.52
N GLY A 72 -11.40 -11.03 -10.06
CA GLY A 72 -12.12 -12.17 -9.50
C GLY A 72 -11.81 -12.48 -8.04
N GLY A 73 -11.29 -11.51 -7.29
CA GLY A 73 -11.00 -11.63 -5.86
C GLY A 73 -9.56 -11.29 -5.49
N ILE A 74 -9.34 -10.89 -4.25
CA ILE A 74 -8.03 -10.45 -3.76
C ILE A 74 -6.99 -11.58 -3.79
N GLU A 75 -7.43 -12.82 -3.68
CA GLU A 75 -6.59 -14.01 -3.78
C GLU A 75 -5.96 -14.21 -5.16
N ASN A 76 -6.52 -13.59 -6.20
CA ASN A 76 -6.02 -13.64 -7.56
C ASN A 76 -5.06 -12.47 -7.86
N MET A 77 -4.93 -11.51 -6.94
CA MET A 77 -4.01 -10.38 -7.14
C MET A 77 -2.57 -10.83 -7.05
N ASN A 78 -1.78 -10.48 -8.06
CA ASN A 78 -0.35 -10.73 -8.08
C ASN A 78 0.40 -9.45 -7.73
N LEU A 79 0.76 -9.33 -6.45
CA LEU A 79 1.55 -8.22 -5.91
C LEU A 79 3.03 -8.61 -5.83
N LYS A 80 3.89 -7.85 -6.51
CA LYS A 80 5.33 -8.07 -6.49
C LYS A 80 6.07 -6.77 -6.20
N GLU A 81 6.98 -6.82 -5.24
CA GLU A 81 7.94 -5.73 -5.05
C GLU A 81 8.98 -5.73 -6.18
N VAL A 82 9.11 -4.60 -6.86
CA VAL A 82 10.13 -4.39 -7.90
C VAL A 82 11.36 -3.81 -7.25
N LYS A 83 12.42 -4.62 -7.12
CA LYS A 83 13.64 -4.20 -6.44
C LYS A 83 14.42 -3.25 -7.33
N ARG A 84 15.05 -2.23 -6.74
CA ARG A 84 15.98 -1.31 -7.44
C ARG A 84 17.00 -2.01 -8.34
N LYS A 85 17.48 -3.20 -7.96
CA LYS A 85 18.43 -3.98 -8.78
C LYS A 85 17.84 -4.52 -10.09
N GLU A 86 16.52 -4.62 -10.21
CA GLU A 86 15.76 -5.06 -11.39
C GLU A 86 15.51 -3.89 -12.37
N LEU A 87 15.69 -2.64 -11.95
CA LEU A 87 15.43 -1.43 -12.75
C LEU A 87 16.67 -0.90 -13.46
N LYS A 88 16.49 -0.32 -14.65
CA LYS A 88 17.54 0.41 -15.36
C LYS A 88 18.02 1.61 -14.53
N PRO A 89 19.30 2.02 -14.64
CA PRO A 89 19.82 3.18 -13.93
C PRO A 89 19.00 4.46 -14.15
N GLU A 90 18.52 4.67 -15.37
CA GLU A 90 17.72 5.83 -15.78
C GLU A 90 16.38 5.88 -15.01
N ALA A 91 15.65 4.76 -14.95
CA ALA A 91 14.41 4.66 -14.17
C ALA A 91 14.65 4.87 -12.66
N ILE A 92 15.79 4.41 -12.14
CA ILE A 92 16.16 4.67 -10.74
C ILE A 92 16.38 6.16 -10.50
N GLU A 93 17.09 6.84 -11.40
CA GLU A 93 17.36 8.28 -11.31
C GLU A 93 16.06 9.09 -11.34
N GLU A 94 15.14 8.76 -12.25
CA GLU A 94 13.82 9.41 -12.32
C GLU A 94 13.00 9.24 -11.04
N LEU A 95 12.91 8.01 -10.52
CA LEU A 95 12.20 7.74 -9.27
C LEU A 95 12.88 8.39 -8.05
N ASP A 96 14.21 8.48 -8.04
CA ASP A 96 14.97 9.19 -6.99
C ASP A 96 14.76 10.71 -7.07
N ASP A 97 14.65 11.29 -8.26
CA ASP A 97 14.37 12.72 -8.43
C ASP A 97 12.94 13.06 -7.99
N MET A 98 11.96 12.19 -8.29
CA MET A 98 10.56 12.39 -7.91
C MET A 98 10.31 12.14 -6.41
N TYR A 99 10.84 11.04 -5.89
CA TYR A 99 10.47 10.54 -4.56
C TYR A 99 11.63 10.52 -3.55
N GLY A 100 12.87 10.80 -3.96
CA GLY A 100 14.07 10.65 -3.14
C GLY A 100 14.49 9.19 -2.97
N GLU A 101 15.72 8.92 -2.51
CA GLU A 101 16.34 7.57 -2.55
C GLU A 101 15.65 6.45 -1.73
N ASN A 102 14.63 6.75 -0.93
CA ASN A 102 14.02 5.82 0.03
C ASN A 102 12.56 5.45 -0.33
N TRP A 103 12.29 5.21 -1.62
CA TRP A 103 11.03 4.65 -2.09
C TRP A 103 11.09 3.12 -2.21
N GLU A 104 9.94 2.46 -2.11
CA GLU A 104 9.72 1.09 -2.53
C GLU A 104 8.67 1.07 -3.62
N LEU A 105 8.83 0.18 -4.59
CA LEU A 105 7.92 0.03 -5.73
C LEU A 105 7.24 -1.33 -5.67
N VAL A 106 5.91 -1.34 -5.76
CA VAL A 106 5.12 -2.57 -5.80
C VAL A 106 4.27 -2.56 -7.05
N ALA A 107 4.45 -3.57 -7.90
CA ALA A 107 3.62 -3.81 -9.06
C ALA A 107 2.44 -4.71 -8.69
N THR A 108 1.27 -4.37 -9.20
CA THR A 108 0.07 -5.20 -9.23
C THR A 108 -0.20 -5.57 -10.67
N GLN A 109 -0.22 -6.85 -11.00
CA GLN A 109 -0.65 -7.27 -12.32
C GLN A 109 -2.18 -7.27 -12.37
N LEU A 110 -2.76 -6.45 -13.26
CA LEU A 110 -4.21 -6.36 -13.45
C LEU A 110 -4.67 -7.37 -14.51
N ASP A 111 -3.94 -7.49 -15.62
CA ASP A 111 -4.14 -8.54 -16.62
C ASP A 111 -2.81 -9.00 -17.27
N GLU A 112 -2.83 -9.51 -18.50
CA GLU A 112 -1.60 -9.98 -19.17
C GLU A 112 -0.63 -8.84 -19.51
N ASP A 113 -1.16 -7.65 -19.82
CA ASP A 113 -0.40 -6.51 -20.35
C ASP A 113 -0.53 -5.23 -19.48
N ASP A 114 -1.47 -5.18 -18.54
CA ASP A 114 -1.74 -4.03 -17.69
C ASP A 114 -1.24 -4.24 -16.25
N PHE A 115 -0.50 -3.26 -15.75
CA PHE A 115 0.09 -3.24 -14.41
C PHE A 115 -0.26 -1.94 -13.68
N PHE A 116 -0.51 -2.05 -12.38
CA PHE A 116 -0.67 -0.90 -11.50
C PHE A 116 0.50 -0.79 -10.54
N PHE A 117 1.21 0.33 -10.58
CA PHE A 117 2.37 0.58 -9.77
C PHE A 117 2.03 1.44 -8.56
N TRP A 118 2.45 0.96 -7.39
CA TRP A 118 2.34 1.68 -6.13
C TRP A 118 3.73 2.13 -5.70
N VAL A 119 3.89 3.43 -5.45
CA VAL A 119 5.09 4.00 -4.84
C VAL A 119 4.85 4.19 -3.35
N LEU A 120 5.72 3.62 -2.53
CA LEU A 120 5.60 3.67 -1.07
C LEU A 120 6.81 4.32 -0.42
N LYS A 121 6.58 5.03 0.69
CA LYS A 121 7.64 5.51 1.60
C LYS A 121 7.48 4.94 2.99
N LYS A 122 8.60 4.61 3.62
CA LYS A 122 8.64 4.17 5.01
C LYS A 122 8.80 5.38 5.94
N VAL A 123 7.77 5.68 6.73
CA VAL A 123 7.77 6.76 7.73
C VAL A 123 7.55 6.17 9.11
N SER A 124 8.48 6.43 10.04
CA SER A 124 8.41 5.95 11.43
C SER A 124 8.16 4.43 11.58
N GLY A 125 8.64 3.63 10.62
CA GLY A 125 8.52 2.17 10.65
C GLY A 125 7.35 1.58 9.87
N SER A 126 6.42 2.40 9.36
CA SER A 126 5.26 2.00 8.56
C SER A 126 5.38 2.48 7.12
N TYR A 127 4.80 1.75 6.17
CA TYR A 127 4.72 2.16 4.77
C TYR A 127 3.43 2.93 4.50
N PHE A 128 3.54 3.94 3.64
CA PHE A 128 2.45 4.78 3.17
C PHE A 128 2.51 4.87 1.64
N ILE A 129 1.35 4.89 0.98
CA ILE A 129 1.27 5.16 -0.46
C ILE A 129 1.55 6.65 -0.67
N VAL A 130 2.49 6.94 -1.55
CA VAL A 130 2.86 8.32 -1.89
C VAL A 130 2.53 8.68 -3.34
N ASP A 131 2.47 7.68 -4.20
CA ASP A 131 2.01 7.81 -5.58
C ASP A 131 1.49 6.46 -6.11
N ALA A 132 0.70 6.50 -7.18
CA ALA A 132 0.24 5.32 -7.90
C ALA A 132 -0.09 5.64 -9.36
N GLU A 133 0.28 4.75 -10.27
CA GLU A 133 0.14 4.99 -11.71
C GLU A 133 -0.06 3.67 -12.48
N ASP A 134 -0.86 3.74 -13.55
CA ASP A 134 -1.07 2.66 -14.51
C ASP A 134 0.12 2.58 -15.47
N PHE A 135 0.60 1.37 -15.74
CA PHE A 135 1.66 1.08 -16.69
C PHE A 135 1.22 -0.05 -17.60
N ASP A 136 1.48 0.07 -18.89
CA ASP A 136 1.40 -1.07 -19.79
C ASP A 136 2.71 -1.89 -19.74
N LEU A 137 2.70 -3.04 -20.41
CA LEU A 137 3.86 -3.92 -20.49
C LEU A 137 5.06 -3.24 -21.17
N GLU A 138 4.84 -2.37 -22.17
CA GLU A 138 5.91 -1.67 -22.87
C GLU A 138 6.62 -0.71 -21.92
N ASP A 139 5.87 0.09 -21.16
CA ASP A 139 6.42 0.99 -20.14
C ASP A 139 7.20 0.21 -19.06
N LEU A 140 6.67 -0.95 -18.63
CA LEU A 140 7.36 -1.82 -17.67
C LEU A 140 8.70 -2.36 -18.23
N GLU A 141 8.71 -2.82 -19.48
CA GLU A 141 9.94 -3.28 -20.16
C GLU A 141 10.95 -2.14 -20.36
N GLU A 142 10.48 -0.90 -20.54
CA GLU A 142 11.34 0.28 -20.59
C GLU A 142 12.01 0.56 -19.24
N MET A 143 11.37 0.23 -18.12
CA MET A 143 11.95 0.41 -16.77
C MET A 143 12.89 -0.71 -16.32
N LEU A 144 12.69 -1.95 -16.78
CA LEU A 144 13.40 -3.15 -16.29
C LEU A 144 14.69 -3.48 -17.06
N LYS A 145 15.70 -4.05 -16.38
CA LYS A 145 16.99 -4.44 -16.98
C LYS A 145 16.94 -5.61 -17.96
#